data_AF-A0A8J6BDU8-F1
#
_entry.id   AF-A0A8J6BDU8-F1
#
_cell.length_a   1.000
_cell.length_b   1.000
_cell.length_c   1.000
_cell.angle_alpha   90.00
_cell.angle_beta   90.00
_cell.angle_gamma   90.00
#
_symmetry.space_group_name_H-M   'P 1'
#
loop_
_entity.id
_entity.type
_entity.pdbx_description
1 polymer ?
#
loop_
_entity_poly.entity_id
_entity_poly.type
_entity_poly.pdbx_seq_one_letter_code
_entity_poly.pdbx_strand_id
1 'polypeptide(L)'
;MDGTLFCVFPGVQSERLVQSSDPVEIKPGTSHKLSCEGFDYTFKDYWMHWVRETPDRRLQWVSGMSQTGQYIHYHDSVKGRFTISRDNSKNMLHLQMNDVKPEDTARYYCARDTLIQDNV
;
A
#
# COMPACT_ATOMS: atom_id res chain seq x y z
N MET A 1 31.77 8.48 -40.15
CA MET A 1 30.90 9.66 -40.18
C MET A 1 29.58 9.19 -40.79
N ASP A 2 28.47 8.93 -40.10
CA ASP A 2 28.09 8.90 -38.68
C ASP A 2 26.63 8.37 -38.70
N GLY A 3 26.47 7.05 -38.68
CA GLY A 3 25.15 6.40 -38.73
C GLY A 3 24.61 6.17 -37.33
N THR A 4 24.23 7.24 -36.63
CA THR A 4 23.61 7.14 -35.30
C THR A 4 22.27 6.41 -35.42
N LEU A 5 22.27 5.14 -35.03
CA LEU A 5 21.07 4.35 -34.82
C LEU A 5 20.39 4.86 -33.54
N PHE A 6 19.41 5.75 -33.70
CA PHE A 6 18.53 6.15 -32.60
C PHE A 6 17.52 5.03 -32.35
N CYS A 7 17.81 4.15 -31.39
CA CYS A 7 16.78 3.29 -30.79
C CYS A 7 15.83 4.16 -29.97
N VAL A 8 14.75 4.63 -30.59
CA VAL A 8 13.61 5.20 -29.85
C VAL A 8 12.87 4.02 -29.23
N PHE A 9 13.20 3.69 -27.99
CA PHE A 9 12.35 2.82 -27.20
C PHE A 9 11.06 3.60 -26.90
N PRO A 10 9.88 3.17 -27.38
CA PRO A 10 8.63 3.69 -26.84
C PRO A 10 8.67 3.38 -25.34
N GLY A 11 8.79 4.44 -24.54
CA GLY A 11 8.86 4.32 -23.09
C GLY A 11 7.67 3.50 -22.62
N VAL A 12 7.95 2.35 -22.01
CA VAL A 12 6.95 1.65 -21.21
C VAL A 12 6.66 2.57 -20.05
N GLN A 13 5.55 3.31 -20.14
CA GLN A 13 5.03 4.05 -19.01
C GLN A 13 4.44 3.00 -18.07
N SER A 14 5.26 2.51 -17.14
CA SER A 14 4.77 1.71 -16.02
C SER A 14 3.94 2.66 -15.16
N GLU A 15 2.64 2.77 -15.42
CA GLU A 15 1.69 3.37 -14.49
C GLU A 15 1.62 2.45 -13.26
N ARG A 16 2.58 2.63 -12.35
CA ARG A 16 2.49 2.13 -11.00
C ARG A 16 1.41 2.96 -10.32
N LEU A 17 0.14 2.53 -10.41
CA LEU A 17 -0.97 3.06 -9.62
C LEU A 17 -0.78 2.68 -8.14
N VAL A 18 0.31 3.16 -7.55
CA VAL A 18 0.47 3.24 -6.11
C VAL A 18 -0.22 4.54 -5.72
N GLN A 19 -1.42 4.42 -5.16
CA GLN A 19 -2.06 5.53 -4.46
C GLN A 19 -1.19 5.85 -3.25
N SER A 20 -0.31 6.82 -3.41
CA SER A 20 0.42 7.38 -2.30
C SER A 20 -0.54 8.25 -1.50
N SER A 21 -1.00 7.76 -0.35
CA SER A 21 -1.16 8.67 0.77
C SER A 21 0.16 9.43 0.94
N ASP A 22 0.11 10.73 1.26
CA ASP A 22 1.33 11.52 1.50
C ASP A 22 2.30 10.71 2.37
N PRO A 23 3.60 10.68 2.04
CA PRO A 23 4.57 9.90 2.80
C PRO A 23 4.58 10.37 4.26
N VAL A 24 3.87 9.64 5.11
CA VAL A 24 3.78 9.97 6.54
C VAL A 24 5.07 9.49 7.19
N GLU A 25 5.88 10.44 7.66
CA GLU A 25 7.05 10.14 8.48
C GLU A 25 6.60 9.83 9.91
N ILE A 26 6.55 8.54 10.23
CA ILE A 26 6.02 8.06 11.50
C ILE A 26 7.12 8.12 12.57
N LYS A 27 6.91 8.92 13.61
CA LYS A 27 7.78 8.96 14.78
C LYS A 27 7.63 7.71 15.64
N PRO A 28 8.73 7.05 16.05
CA PRO A 28 8.68 5.86 16.90
C PRO A 28 8.09 6.18 18.29
N GLY A 29 7.45 5.19 18.91
CA GLY A 29 6.91 5.28 20.27
C GLY A 29 5.57 6.04 20.41
N THR A 30 4.92 6.41 19.29
CA THR A 30 3.60 7.05 19.30
C THR A 30 2.62 6.20 18.49
N SER A 31 1.34 6.20 18.86
CA SER A 31 0.30 5.63 18.01
C SER A 31 0.00 6.58 16.85
N HIS A 32 -0.07 6.05 15.64
CA HIS A 32 -0.37 6.81 14.43
C HIS A 32 -1.51 6.15 13.67
N LYS A 33 -2.34 6.96 13.02
CA LYS A 33 -3.42 6.49 12.16
C LYS A 33 -3.18 6.98 10.74
N LEU A 34 -2.88 6.05 9.84
CA LEU A 34 -2.82 6.36 8.41
C LEU A 34 -4.22 6.26 7.82
N SER A 35 -4.50 7.11 6.83
CA SER A 35 -5.73 7.08 6.05
C SER A 35 -5.37 7.13 4.57
N CYS A 36 -5.97 6.27 3.78
CA CYS A 36 -5.91 6.29 2.34
C CYS A 36 -7.32 6.46 1.80
N GLU A 37 -7.53 7.52 1.03
CA GLU A 37 -8.77 7.76 0.29
C GLU A 37 -8.69 7.02 -1.05
N GLY A 38 -9.60 6.06 -1.22
CA GLY A 38 -9.81 5.41 -2.50
C GLY A 38 -10.60 6.35 -3.41
N PHE A 39 -10.07 6.60 -4.61
CA PHE A 39 -10.83 7.30 -5.65
C PHE A 39 -12.01 6.45 -6.13
N ASP A 40 -13.05 7.13 -6.65
CA ASP A 40 -14.45 6.77 -6.99
C ASP A 40 -14.79 5.40 -7.64
N TYR A 41 -13.82 4.51 -7.82
CA TYR A 41 -14.08 3.11 -8.16
C TYR A 41 -14.50 2.31 -6.92
N THR A 42 -15.02 1.11 -7.16
CA THR A 42 -15.65 0.22 -6.17
C THR A 42 -14.68 -0.27 -5.09
N PHE A 43 -14.24 0.61 -4.18
CA PHE A 43 -13.43 0.34 -3.00
C PHE A 43 -13.99 -0.84 -2.17
N LYS A 44 -15.32 -0.98 -2.16
CA LYS A 44 -16.06 -2.10 -1.57
C LYS A 44 -15.85 -3.47 -2.25
N ASP A 45 -15.49 -3.52 -3.52
CA ASP A 45 -15.46 -4.76 -4.31
C ASP A 45 -14.06 -5.37 -4.43
N TYR A 46 -13.03 -4.71 -3.88
CA TYR A 46 -11.67 -5.21 -3.93
C TYR A 46 -11.07 -5.53 -2.55
N TRP A 47 -10.10 -6.43 -2.57
CA TRP A 47 -9.18 -6.58 -1.46
C TRP A 47 -8.29 -5.36 -1.37
N MET A 48 -8.10 -4.89 -0.15
CA MET A 48 -7.31 -3.71 0.14
C MET A 48 -6.10 -4.13 0.98
N HIS A 49 -4.94 -3.62 0.61
CA HIS A 49 -3.67 -3.95 1.22
C HIS A 49 -2.93 -2.69 1.66
N TRP A 50 -2.20 -2.80 2.76
CA TRP A 50 -1.15 -1.87 3.14
C TRP A 50 0.21 -2.46 2.81
N VAL A 51 1.02 -1.67 2.13
CA VAL A 51 2.40 -2.00 1.76
C VAL A 51 3.28 -0.88 2.27
N ARG A 52 4.46 -1.21 2.80
CA ARG A 52 5.46 -0.22 3.20
C ARG A 52 6.73 -0.36 2.38
N GLU A 53 7.32 0.76 2.00
CA GLU A 53 8.62 0.85 1.34
C GLU A 53 9.66 1.26 2.39
N THR A 54 10.57 0.34 2.69
CA THR A 54 11.71 0.61 3.56
C THR A 54 12.73 1.52 2.87
N PRO A 55 13.64 2.17 3.61
CA PRO A 55 14.63 3.09 3.03
C PRO A 55 15.55 2.47 1.97
N ASP A 56 15.72 1.15 2.00
CA ASP A 56 16.40 0.32 1.00
C ASP A 56 15.58 0.09 -0.29
N ARG A 57 14.42 0.76 -0.43
CA ARG A 57 13.44 0.63 -1.53
C ARG A 57 12.79 -0.75 -1.63
N ARG A 58 12.84 -1.55 -0.56
CA ARG A 58 12.14 -2.83 -0.51
C ARG A 58 10.68 -2.62 -0.13
N LEU A 59 9.76 -3.13 -0.96
CA LEU A 59 8.34 -3.17 -0.63
C LEU A 59 8.05 -4.38 0.26
N GLN A 60 7.41 -4.14 1.39
CA GLN A 60 6.97 -5.15 2.34
C GLN A 60 5.46 -5.04 2.52
N TRP A 61 4.76 -6.15 2.34
CA TRP A 61 3.34 -6.25 2.65
C TRP A 61 3.12 -6.20 4.17
N VAL A 62 2.16 -5.41 4.63
CA VAL A 62 1.91 -5.14 6.05
C VAL A 62 0.61 -5.78 6.52
N SER A 63 -0.48 -5.54 5.80
CA SER A 63 -1.79 -6.11 6.12
C SER A 63 -2.70 -6.10 4.91
N GLY A 64 -3.75 -6.93 4.96
CA GLY A 64 -4.77 -7.02 3.93
C GLY A 64 -6.14 -7.27 4.52
N MET A 65 -7.16 -6.71 3.90
CA MET A 65 -8.56 -6.88 4.30
C MET A 65 -9.42 -7.16 3.07
N SER A 66 -10.33 -8.13 3.19
CA SER A 66 -11.30 -8.46 2.15
C SER A 66 -12.33 -7.34 1.91
N GLN A 67 -13.06 -7.46 0.81
CA GLN A 67 -14.24 -6.64 0.48
C GLN A 67 -15.23 -6.50 1.64
N THR A 68 -15.49 -7.63 2.29
CA THR A 68 -16.47 -7.76 3.38
C THR A 68 -15.93 -7.31 4.73
N GLY A 69 -14.62 -7.06 4.84
CA GLY A 69 -13.95 -6.77 6.12
C GLY A 69 -13.86 -7.97 7.09
N GLN A 70 -14.37 -9.14 6.69
CA GLN A 70 -14.41 -10.34 7.54
C GLN A 70 -13.06 -11.06 7.59
N TYR A 71 -12.31 -11.02 6.49
CA TYR A 71 -10.99 -11.66 6.41
C TYR A 71 -9.93 -10.58 6.49
N ILE A 72 -9.11 -10.68 7.54
CA ILE A 72 -8.02 -9.74 7.80
C ILE A 72 -6.75 -10.55 8.03
N HIS A 73 -5.71 -10.18 7.29
CA HIS A 73 -4.39 -10.77 7.39
C HIS A 73 -3.38 -9.69 7.77
N TYR A 74 -2.42 -10.05 8.60
CA TYR A 74 -1.34 -9.18 9.06
C TYR A 74 -0.01 -9.88 8.83
N HIS A 75 1.02 -9.11 8.51
CA HIS A 75 2.39 -9.58 8.50
C HIS A 75 2.85 -9.84 9.94
N ASP A 76 3.64 -10.89 10.15
CA ASP A 76 4.02 -11.33 11.51
C ASP A 76 4.76 -10.24 12.30
N SER A 77 5.49 -9.35 11.63
CA SER A 77 6.21 -8.25 12.28
C SER A 77 5.28 -7.20 12.93
N VAL A 78 4.04 -7.07 12.45
CA VAL A 78 3.08 -6.04 12.90
C VAL A 78 1.86 -6.62 13.61
N LYS A 79 1.74 -7.96 13.61
CA LYS A 79 0.63 -8.68 14.24
C LYS A 79 0.50 -8.32 15.72
N GLY A 80 -0.72 -7.97 16.14
CA GLY A 80 -1.03 -7.57 17.52
C GLY A 80 -0.74 -6.10 17.86
N ARG A 81 -0.06 -5.35 16.97
CA ARG A 81 0.21 -3.92 17.15
C ARG A 81 -0.58 -3.05 16.18
N PHE A 82 -0.76 -3.53 14.95
CA PHE A 82 -1.41 -2.77 13.89
C PHE A 82 -2.83 -3.31 13.67
N THR A 83 -3.76 -2.41 13.40
CA THR A 83 -5.16 -2.70 13.14
C THR A 83 -5.58 -2.00 11.85
N ILE A 84 -5.98 -2.78 10.85
CA ILE A 84 -6.56 -2.25 9.61
C ILE A 84 -8.07 -2.10 9.77
N SER A 85 -8.62 -1.00 9.28
CA SER A 85 -10.06 -0.77 9.23
C SER A 85 -10.46 -0.08 7.93
N ARG A 86 -11.72 -0.23 7.52
CA ARG A 86 -12.26 0.35 6.29
C ARG A 86 -13.56 1.08 6.56
N ASP A 87 -13.76 2.21 5.92
CA ASP A 87 -15.01 2.98 5.88
C ASP A 87 -15.51 3.03 4.44
N ASN A 88 -16.49 2.16 4.13
CA ASN A 88 -17.08 2.06 2.79
C ASN A 88 -17.94 3.26 2.42
N SER A 89 -18.48 3.99 3.41
CA SER A 89 -19.30 5.18 3.15
C SER A 89 -18.46 6.35 2.67
N LYS A 90 -17.17 6.35 3.02
CA LYS A 90 -16.20 7.41 2.67
C LYS A 90 -15.08 6.92 1.76
N ASN A 91 -15.13 5.67 1.29
CA ASN A 91 -14.07 5.02 0.53
C ASN A 91 -12.67 5.16 1.19
N MET A 92 -12.61 5.08 2.52
CA MET A 92 -11.35 5.24 3.25
C MET A 92 -10.84 3.92 3.80
N LEU A 93 -9.54 3.69 3.64
CA LEU A 93 -8.79 2.64 4.33
C LEU A 93 -7.97 3.28 5.45
N HIS A 94 -8.05 2.72 6.64
CA HIS A 94 -7.28 3.16 7.79
C HIS A 94 -6.31 2.09 8.26
N LEU A 95 -5.14 2.51 8.73
CA LEU A 95 -4.20 1.68 9.46
C LEU A 95 -3.88 2.35 10.78
N GLN A 96 -4.42 1.80 11.87
CA GLN A 96 -4.05 2.17 13.22
C GLN A 96 -2.79 1.41 13.60
N MET A 97 -1.72 2.12 13.90
CA MET A 97 -0.44 1.55 14.30
C MET A 97 -0.20 1.91 15.75
N ASN A 98 -0.14 0.91 16.63
CA ASN A 98 0.23 1.10 18.03
C ASN A 98 1.68 0.64 18.23
N ASP A 99 2.36 1.25 19.20
CA ASP A 99 3.75 0.92 19.55
C ASP A 99 4.68 0.84 18.33
N VAL A 100 4.68 1.90 17.52
CA VAL A 100 5.51 1.99 16.31
C VAL A 100 6.98 1.88 16.71
N LYS A 101 7.67 0.88 16.14
CA LYS A 101 9.11 0.69 16.35
C LYS A 101 9.90 1.46 15.30
N PRO A 102 11.19 1.76 15.56
CA PRO A 102 12.08 2.34 14.54
C PRO A 102 12.13 1.53 13.23
N GLU A 103 12.00 0.21 13.32
CA GLU A 103 11.93 -0.72 12.18
C GLU A 103 10.67 -0.54 11.32
N ASP A 104 9.63 0.06 11.87
CA ASP A 104 8.37 0.32 11.18
C ASP A 104 8.34 1.68 10.48
N THR A 105 9.37 2.51 10.66
CA THR A 105 9.49 3.81 9.97
C THR A 105 9.84 3.58 8.51
N ALA A 106 8.84 3.77 7.65
CA ALA A 106 8.87 3.49 6.22
C ALA A 106 7.82 4.37 5.51
N ARG A 107 7.83 4.40 4.19
CA ARG A 107 6.74 5.02 3.42
C ARG A 107 5.60 4.03 3.26
N TYR A 108 4.38 4.41 3.62
CA TYR A 108 3.22 3.53 3.56
C TYR A 108 2.36 3.85 2.35
N TYR A 109 1.85 2.79 1.72
CA TYR A 109 1.05 2.82 0.51
C TYR A 109 -0.16 1.92 0.68
N CYS A 110 -1.30 2.39 0.21
CA CYS A 110 -2.45 1.53 0.00
C CYS A 110 -2.40 0.95 -1.41
N ALA A 111 -2.66 -0.35 -1.51
CA ALA A 111 -2.73 -1.07 -2.76
C ALA A 111 -4.07 -1.81 -2.82
N ARG A 112 -4.64 -1.85 -4.01
CA ARG A 112 -5.82 -2.65 -4.30
C ARG A 112 -5.35 -3.92 -4.99
N ASP A 113 -5.91 -5.05 -4.59
CA ASP A 113 -5.78 -6.25 -5.41
C ASP A 113 -6.63 -6.07 -6.66
N THR A 114 -5.98 -5.75 -7.77
CA THR A 114 -6.62 -5.78 -9.08
C THR A 114 -6.28 -7.15 -9.59
N LEU A 115 -7.22 -8.10 -9.59
CA LEU A 115 -6.98 -9.48 -10.05
C LEU A 115 -6.15 -9.46 -11.34
N ILE A 116 -4.84 -9.59 -11.22
CA ILE A 116 -4.07 -10.31 -12.21
C ILE A 116 -4.18 -11.72 -11.68
N GLN A 117 -5.19 -12.46 -12.16
CA GLN A 117 -5.03 -13.90 -12.22
C GLN A 117 -3.82 -14.16 -13.11
N ASP A 118 -2.61 -14.05 -12.54
CA ASP A 118 -1.54 -14.91 -13.02
C ASP A 118 -1.90 -16.29 -12.49
N ASN A 119 -2.80 -16.96 -13.22
CA ASN A 119 -2.83 -18.41 -13.29
C ASN A 119 -1.44 -18.83 -13.76
N VAL A 120 -0.54 -19.08 -12.81
CA VAL A 120 0.63 -19.92 -13.05
C VAL A 120 0.22 -21.37 -12.93
#